data_AF-A0A4R9A4A9-F1
#
_entry.id   AF-A0A4R9A4A9-F1
#
_cell.length_a   1.000
_cell.length_b   1.000
_cell.length_c   1.000
_cell.angle_alpha   90.00
_cell.angle_beta   90.00
_cell.angle_gamma   90.00
#
_symmetry.space_group_name_H-M   'P 1'
#
loop_
_entity.id
_entity.type
_entity.pdbx_description
1 polymer ?
#
loop_
_entity_poly.entity_id
_entity_poly.type
_entity_poly.pdbx_seq_one_letter_code
_entity_poly.pdbx_strand_id
1 'polypeptide(L)'
;MPSYRVTMSIDSLHPGTEPASVVPRAAAAAAEFTTVEASDLTIVAGAARVIVRFTADDAASALRIGAHVVADLRVVAELRASLVTERVKGTWVPVR
;
A
#
# COMPACT_ATOMS: atom_id res chain seq x y z
N MET A 1 12.02 11.87 8.76
CA MET A 1 11.05 10.76 8.78
C MET A 1 11.47 9.74 7.74
N PRO A 2 11.69 8.47 8.12
CA PRO A 2 11.94 7.39 7.16
C PRO A 2 10.79 7.24 6.15
N SER A 3 11.14 6.73 4.97
CA SER A 3 10.19 6.40 3.90
C SER A 3 9.86 4.91 3.98
N TYR A 4 8.56 4.61 3.94
CA TYR A 4 8.01 3.27 3.95
C TYR A 4 7.17 3.06 2.70
N ARG A 5 6.92 1.79 2.40
CA ARG A 5 6.11 1.37 1.27
C ARG A 5 5.24 0.21 1.66
N VAL A 6 3.93 0.33 1.47
CA VAL A 6 3.02 -0.82 1.47
C VAL A 6 2.82 -1.28 0.03
N THR A 7 2.99 -2.58 -0.19
CA THR A 7 2.80 -3.24 -1.49
C THR A 7 1.70 -4.27 -1.34
N MET A 8 0.64 -4.18 -2.15
CA MET A 8 -0.53 -5.05 -2.08
C MET A 8 -0.74 -5.72 -3.43
N SER A 9 -0.88 -7.05 -3.43
CA SER A 9 -1.18 -7.81 -4.65
C SER A 9 -2.69 -8.04 -4.70
N ILE A 10 -3.34 -7.50 -5.73
CA ILE A 10 -4.77 -7.62 -5.95
C ILE A 10 -5.03 -8.96 -6.64
N ASP A 11 -5.99 -9.72 -6.12
CA ASP A 11 -6.48 -10.94 -6.75
C ASP A 11 -7.66 -10.62 -7.67
N SER A 12 -8.71 -10.03 -7.12
CA SER A 12 -9.89 -9.59 -7.87
C SER A 12 -10.51 -8.33 -7.25
N LEU A 13 -11.31 -7.61 -8.04
CA LEU A 13 -12.10 -6.49 -7.54
C LEU A 13 -13.52 -6.95 -7.19
N HIS A 14 -14.10 -6.38 -6.15
CA HIS A 14 -15.50 -6.61 -5.82
C HIS A 14 -16.42 -6.03 -6.91
N PRO A 15 -17.58 -6.64 -7.15
CA PRO A 15 -18.55 -6.13 -8.12
C PRO A 15 -18.88 -4.65 -7.88
N GLY A 16 -18.92 -3.86 -8.97
CA GLY A 16 -19.21 -2.43 -8.91
C GLY A 16 -18.01 -1.54 -8.54
N THR A 17 -16.83 -2.12 -8.28
CA THR A 17 -15.60 -1.35 -8.06
C THR A 17 -15.05 -0.82 -9.38
N GLU A 18 -14.91 0.49 -9.49
CA GLU A 18 -14.23 1.13 -10.61
C GLU A 18 -12.71 0.87 -10.51
N PRO A 19 -12.06 0.19 -11.48
CA PRO A 19 -10.64 -0.14 -11.38
C PRO A 19 -9.72 1.08 -11.19
N ALA A 20 -10.05 2.21 -11.83
CA ALA A 20 -9.28 3.45 -11.71
C ALA A 20 -9.32 4.06 -10.30
N SER A 21 -10.28 3.66 -9.45
CA SER A 21 -10.42 4.16 -8.08
C SER A 21 -9.46 3.51 -7.07
N VAL A 22 -8.90 2.35 -7.40
CA VAL A 22 -8.15 1.50 -6.45
C VAL A 22 -6.87 2.17 -5.94
N VAL A 23 -6.07 2.76 -6.82
CA VAL A 23 -4.82 3.44 -6.43
C VAL A 23 -5.11 4.74 -5.65
N PRO A 24 -6.00 5.64 -6.11
CA PRO A 24 -6.38 6.82 -5.33
C PRO A 24 -6.92 6.48 -3.95
N ARG A 25 -7.74 5.41 -3.84
CA ARG A 25 -8.26 4.94 -2.56
C ARG A 25 -7.16 4.51 -1.59
N ALA A 26 -6.23 3.67 -2.05
CA ALA A 26 -5.11 3.23 -1.23
C ALA A 26 -4.22 4.39 -0.77
N ALA A 27 -3.99 5.37 -1.66
CA ALA A 27 -3.25 6.58 -1.32
C ALA A 27 -4.00 7.44 -0.29
N ALA A 28 -5.31 7.62 -0.46
CA ALA A 28 -6.15 8.38 0.47
C ALA A 28 -6.13 7.76 1.88
N ALA A 29 -6.27 6.43 1.98
CA ALA A 29 -6.20 5.72 3.26
C ALA A 29 -4.87 5.94 3.99
N ALA A 30 -3.74 6.01 3.27
CA ALA A 30 -2.45 6.36 3.88
C ALA A 30 -2.38 7.85 4.28
N ALA A 31 -2.95 8.73 3.43
CA ALA A 31 -2.95 10.18 3.63
C ALA A 31 -3.74 10.64 4.85
N GLU A 32 -4.64 9.81 5.38
CA GLU A 32 -5.32 10.05 6.66
C GLU A 32 -4.35 10.18 7.85
N PHE A 33 -3.17 9.56 7.76
CA PHE A 33 -2.22 9.49 8.89
C PHE A 33 -0.89 10.17 8.61
N THR A 34 -0.50 10.33 7.34
CA THR A 34 0.85 10.77 7.01
C THR A 34 0.97 11.34 5.59
N THR A 35 2.15 11.89 5.25
CA THR A 35 2.45 12.31 3.89
C THR A 35 2.64 11.09 2.98
N VAL A 36 1.84 11.03 1.92
CA VAL A 36 2.05 10.12 0.79
C VAL A 36 3.07 10.74 -0.16
N GLU A 37 4.17 10.03 -0.38
CA GLU A 37 5.23 10.48 -1.29
C GLU A 37 4.94 10.10 -2.74
N ALA A 38 4.30 8.93 -2.95
CA ALA A 38 3.94 8.41 -4.26
C ALA A 38 2.92 7.26 -4.13
N SER A 39 2.13 7.05 -5.17
CA SER A 39 1.31 5.84 -5.34
C SER A 39 1.38 5.39 -6.80
N ASP A 40 1.35 4.07 -7.01
CA ASP A 40 1.53 3.48 -8.34
C ASP A 40 0.83 2.10 -8.42
N LEU A 41 0.61 1.64 -9.65
CA LEU A 41 0.15 0.29 -9.96
C LEU A 41 1.05 -0.33 -11.02
N THR A 42 1.54 -1.53 -10.70
CA THR A 42 2.36 -2.33 -11.61
C THR A 42 1.76 -3.72 -11.79
N ILE A 43 2.16 -4.41 -12.85
CA ILE A 43 1.76 -5.80 -13.10
C ILE A 43 2.99 -6.68 -12.93
N VAL A 44 2.90 -7.67 -12.04
CA VAL A 44 3.98 -8.65 -11.79
C VAL A 44 3.43 -10.05 -11.97
N ALA A 45 3.98 -10.79 -12.93
CA ALA A 45 3.54 -12.15 -13.28
C ALA A 45 2.02 -12.24 -13.52
N GLY A 46 1.45 -11.25 -14.21
CA GLY A 46 0.02 -11.17 -14.52
C GLY A 46 -0.88 -10.66 -13.39
N ALA A 47 -0.35 -10.42 -12.19
CA ALA A 47 -1.11 -9.90 -11.06
C ALA A 47 -0.90 -8.39 -10.87
N ALA A 48 -2.00 -7.66 -10.63
CA ALA A 48 -1.94 -6.25 -10.30
C ALA A 48 -1.36 -6.03 -8.90
N ARG A 49 -0.48 -5.04 -8.78
CA ARG A 49 0.22 -4.71 -7.54
C ARG A 49 0.17 -3.21 -7.30
N VAL A 50 -0.57 -2.84 -6.27
CA VAL A 50 -0.67 -1.46 -5.80
C VAL A 50 0.48 -1.18 -4.84
N ILE A 51 1.10 -0.02 -5.02
CA ILE A 51 2.23 0.45 -4.22
C ILE A 51 1.89 1.83 -3.68
N VAL A 52 1.97 2.02 -2.37
CA VAL A 52 1.85 3.34 -1.74
C VAL A 52 3.11 3.59 -0.92
N ARG A 53 3.79 4.70 -1.22
CA ARG A 53 4.96 5.18 -0.49
C ARG A 53 4.56 6.34 0.41
N PHE A 54 5.00 6.30 1.65
CA PHE A 54 4.60 7.26 2.67
C PHE A 54 5.69 7.43 3.72
N THR A 55 5.67 8.53 4.45
CA THR A 55 6.57 8.76 5.59
C THR A 55 5.96 8.20 6.88
N ALA A 56 6.78 7.79 7.85
CA ALA A 56 6.31 7.51 9.21
C ALA A 56 7.43 7.78 10.20
N ASP A 57 7.10 7.94 11.48
CA ASP A 57 8.11 8.21 12.51
C ASP A 57 8.94 6.97 12.84
N ASP A 58 8.30 5.81 12.86
CA ASP A 58 8.90 4.53 13.18
C ASP A 58 8.22 3.34 12.46
N ALA A 59 8.85 2.17 12.57
CA ALA A 59 8.38 0.93 11.98
C ALA A 59 6.99 0.51 12.48
N ALA A 60 6.70 0.72 13.77
CA ALA A 60 5.43 0.36 14.37
C ALA A 60 4.28 1.19 13.76
N SER A 61 4.51 2.49 13.56
CA SER A 61 3.57 3.40 12.91
C SER A 61 3.39 3.04 11.44
N ALA A 62 4.48 2.69 10.74
CA ALA A 62 4.39 2.24 9.36
C ALA A 62 3.57 0.95 9.19
N LEU A 63 3.71 -0.01 10.11
CA LEU A 63 2.90 -1.23 10.12
C LEU A 63 1.41 -0.93 10.37
N ARG A 64 1.09 -0.01 11.29
CA ARG A 64 -0.31 0.41 11.53
C ARG A 64 -0.93 1.08 10.31
N ILE A 65 -0.21 2.00 9.67
CA ILE A 65 -0.67 2.67 8.45
C ILE A 65 -0.84 1.65 7.32
N GLY A 66 0.13 0.76 7.12
CA GLY A 66 0.03 -0.29 6.11
C GLY A 66 -1.16 -1.23 6.35
N ALA A 67 -1.42 -1.62 7.59
CA ALA A 67 -2.58 -2.42 7.96
C ALA A 67 -3.91 -1.70 7.68
N HIS A 68 -3.98 -0.39 7.96
CA HIS A 68 -5.15 0.43 7.65
C HIS A 68 -5.42 0.48 6.14
N VAL A 69 -4.40 0.77 5.33
CA VAL A 69 -4.53 0.78 3.86
C VAL A 69 -5.01 -0.57 3.33
N VAL A 70 -4.47 -1.67 3.86
CA VAL A 70 -4.90 -3.03 3.51
C VAL A 70 -6.36 -3.28 3.89
N ALA A 71 -6.77 -2.87 5.09
CA ALA A 71 -8.14 -3.05 5.56
C ALA A 71 -9.14 -2.24 4.71
N ASP A 72 -8.82 -0.98 4.39
CA ASP A 72 -9.65 -0.14 3.54
C ASP A 72 -9.77 -0.71 2.12
N LEU A 73 -8.67 -1.16 1.53
CA LEU A 73 -8.69 -1.69 0.16
C LEU A 73 -9.45 -3.02 0.06
N ARG A 74 -9.46 -3.82 1.14
CA ARG A 74 -10.26 -5.06 1.24
C ARG A 74 -11.76 -4.84 1.13
N VAL A 75 -12.25 -3.62 1.31
CA VAL A 75 -13.67 -3.30 1.11
C VAL A 75 -14.06 -3.39 -0.37
N VAL A 76 -13.12 -3.20 -1.29
CA VAL A 76 -13.38 -3.17 -2.76
C VAL A 76 -12.59 -4.18 -3.56
N ALA A 77 -11.68 -4.93 -2.93
CA ALA A 77 -10.85 -5.90 -3.63
C ALA A 77 -10.42 -7.05 -2.74
N GLU A 78 -10.33 -8.23 -3.31
CA GLU A 78 -9.61 -9.35 -2.70
C GLU A 78 -8.11 -9.14 -2.84
N LEU A 79 -7.39 -9.27 -1.72
CA LEU A 79 -5.93 -9.11 -1.67
C LEU A 79 -5.26 -10.45 -1.39
N ARG A 80 -4.39 -10.85 -2.30
CA ARG A 80 -3.59 -12.08 -2.17
C ARG A 80 -2.49 -11.96 -1.12
N ALA A 81 -1.84 -10.79 -1.05
CA ALA A 81 -0.72 -10.54 -0.14
C ALA A 81 -0.47 -9.04 0.03
N SER A 82 0.10 -8.67 1.18
CA SER A 82 0.60 -7.33 1.47
C SER A 82 1.95 -7.37 2.19
N LEU A 83 2.80 -6.38 1.94
CA LEU A 83 4.10 -6.24 2.61
C LEU A 83 4.42 -4.76 2.85
N VAL A 84 4.86 -4.44 4.07
CA VAL A 84 5.44 -3.14 4.41
C VAL A 84 6.97 -3.24 4.39
N THR A 85 7.63 -2.30 3.71
CA THR A 85 9.09 -2.20 3.64
C THR A 85 9.56 -0.80 4.00
N GLU A 86 10.71 -0.69 4.67
CA GLU A 86 11.41 0.57 4.94
C GLU A 86 12.50 0.82 3.90
N ARG A 87 12.73 2.08 3.53
CA ARG A 87 13.81 2.50 2.63
C ARG A 87 15.11 2.71 3.39
N VAL A 88 15.98 1.69 3.38
CA VAL A 88 17.30 1.72 4.05
C VAL A 88 18.43 1.79 3.02
N LYS A 89 19.24 2.86 3.05
CA LYS A 89 20.48 3.05 2.25
C LYS A 89 20.40 2.84 0.72
N GLY A 90 19.23 2.74 0.12
CA GLY A 90 19.12 2.35 -1.30
C GLY A 90 18.02 1.34 -1.56
N THR A 91 17.66 0.59 -0.51
CA THR A 91 16.97 -0.68 -0.65
C THR A 91 15.69 -0.69 0.18
N TRP A 92 14.67 -1.36 -0.34
CA TRP A 92 13.44 -1.64 0.38
C TRP A 92 13.59 -2.93 1.18
N VAL A 93 13.57 -2.84 2.50
CA VAL A 93 13.75 -3.97 3.42
C VAL A 93 12.44 -4.22 4.17
N PRO A 94 11.95 -5.47 4.30
CA PRO A 94 10.76 -5.79 5.08
C PRO A 94 10.84 -5.24 6.51
N VAL A 95 9.77 -4.58 6.94
CA VAL A 95 9.57 -4.21 8.34
C VAL A 95 9.15 -5.47 9.11
N ARG A 96 9.71 -5.67 10.30
CA ARG A 96 9.44 -6.81 11.19
C ARG A 96 8.68 -6.38 12.43
#